data_AF-A0A1V5LN22-F1
#
_entry.id   AF-A0A1V5LN22-F1
#
_cell.length_a   1.000
_cell.length_b   1.000
_cell.length_c   1.000
_cell.angle_alpha   90.00
_cell.angle_beta   90.00
_cell.angle_gamma   90.00
#
_symmetry.space_group_name_H-M   'P 1'
#
loop_
_entity.id
_entity.type
_entity.pdbx_description
1 polymer ?
#
loop_
_entity_poly.entity_id
_entity_poly.type
_entity_poly.pdbx_seq_one_letter_code
_entity_poly.pdbx_strand_id
1 'polypeptide(L)'
;MVIRKYFDKLYNEVKVTDEDLNAAYNQDKTASVRHILLMTQGKDEAGKADVRKKMEELLRRAKAGEDFATLATENTEDPGSKTSGGLYENFPKGHMVKPFEDAAFSVPVGEISDIIETQYGYHILKVVDRKKETRPLAEVKSELEQQLLRGKRRDLNSSIVEKLKKDSGYQIFV
;
A
#
# COMPACT_ATOMS: atom_id res chain seq x y z
N MET A 1 29.56 -12.73 -19.15
CA MET A 1 29.94 -13.01 -17.74
C MET A 1 30.26 -11.76 -16.89
N VAL A 2 30.46 -10.57 -17.47
CA VAL A 2 30.81 -9.32 -16.74
C VAL A 2 29.61 -8.71 -16.00
N ILE A 3 28.45 -8.64 -16.65
CA ILE A 3 27.21 -8.09 -16.05
C ILE A 3 26.82 -8.87 -14.78
N ARG A 4 26.85 -10.21 -14.84
CA ARG A 4 26.59 -11.06 -13.66
C ARG A 4 27.54 -10.76 -12.50
N LYS A 5 28.86 -10.68 -12.74
CA LYS A 5 29.84 -10.34 -11.70
C LYS A 5 29.63 -8.94 -11.11
N TYR A 6 29.19 -7.97 -11.93
CA TYR A 6 28.87 -6.61 -11.48
C TYR A 6 27.67 -6.61 -10.52
N PHE A 7 26.57 -7.28 -10.89
CA PHE A 7 25.40 -7.43 -10.01
C PHE A 7 25.72 -8.28 -8.76
N ASP A 8 26.49 -9.36 -8.88
CA ASP A 8 26.92 -10.18 -7.75
C ASP A 8 27.73 -9.35 -6.74
N LYS A 9 28.62 -8.47 -7.21
CA LYS A 9 29.36 -7.53 -6.34
C LYS A 9 28.42 -6.58 -5.61
N LEU A 10 27.49 -5.94 -6.33
CA LEU A 10 26.54 -4.99 -5.75
C LEU A 10 25.58 -5.65 -4.75
N TYR A 11 25.13 -6.88 -5.02
CA TYR A 11 24.28 -7.63 -4.09
C TYR A 11 25.00 -8.09 -2.83
N ASN A 12 26.32 -8.32 -2.89
CA ASN A 12 27.13 -8.67 -1.73
C ASN A 12 27.41 -7.47 -0.81
N GLU A 13 27.24 -6.25 -1.32
CA GLU A 13 27.32 -5.01 -0.52
C GLU A 13 26.00 -4.72 0.23
N VAL A 14 24.88 -5.29 -0.23
CA VAL A 14 23.58 -5.17 0.45
C VAL A 14 23.58 -6.04 1.71
N LYS A 15 23.71 -5.39 2.86
CA LYS A 15 23.60 -6.01 4.19
C LYS A 15 22.31 -5.60 4.87
N VAL A 16 21.73 -6.52 5.63
CA VAL A 16 20.65 -6.25 6.58
C VAL A 16 21.31 -5.99 7.93
N THR A 17 21.02 -4.84 8.52
CA THR A 17 21.53 -4.48 9.85
C THR A 17 20.58 -4.96 10.94
N ASP A 18 21.05 -5.02 12.19
CA ASP A 18 20.17 -5.30 13.32
C ASP A 18 19.11 -4.20 13.51
N GLU A 19 19.43 -2.96 13.12
CA GLU A 19 18.47 -1.86 13.07
C GLU A 19 17.36 -2.11 12.04
N ASP A 20 17.71 -2.57 10.83
CA ASP A 20 16.73 -2.96 9.81
C ASP A 20 15.81 -4.07 10.34
N LEU A 21 16.36 -5.06 11.04
CA LEU A 21 15.60 -6.17 11.61
C LEU A 21 14.66 -5.72 12.72
N ASN A 22 15.15 -4.89 13.63
CA ASN A 22 14.33 -4.33 14.71
C ASN A 22 13.22 -3.45 14.16
N ALA A 23 13.49 -2.62 13.16
CA ALA A 23 12.46 -1.82 12.49
C ALA A 23 11.42 -2.73 11.79
N ALA A 24 11.88 -3.74 11.07
CA ALA A 24 11.02 -4.67 10.34
C ALA A 24 10.21 -5.62 11.24
N TYR A 25 10.67 -5.85 12.47
CA TYR A 25 9.96 -6.62 13.49
C TYR A 25 8.90 -5.78 14.20
N ASN A 26 9.24 -4.54 14.55
CA ASN A 26 8.37 -3.65 15.32
C ASN A 26 7.29 -2.92 14.48
N GLN A 27 7.36 -3.01 13.15
CA GLN A 27 6.33 -2.48 12.26
C GLN A 27 5.05 -3.32 12.31
N ASP A 28 3.94 -2.68 11.97
CA ASP A 28 2.69 -3.36 11.69
C ASP A 28 2.86 -4.28 10.47
N LYS A 29 2.47 -5.54 10.64
CA LYS A 29 2.55 -6.61 9.64
C LYS A 29 1.29 -6.66 8.80
N THR A 30 0.14 -6.53 9.46
CA THR A 30 -1.15 -6.56 8.82
C THR A 30 -2.01 -5.39 9.26
N ALA A 31 -2.93 -4.99 8.38
CA ALA A 31 -3.95 -4.01 8.68
C ALA A 31 -5.34 -4.61 8.40
N SER A 32 -6.32 -4.18 9.18
CA SER A 32 -7.73 -4.40 8.90
C SER A 32 -8.38 -3.04 8.71
N VAL A 33 -9.12 -2.86 7.61
CA VAL A 33 -9.76 -1.58 7.27
C VAL A 33 -11.17 -1.82 6.76
N ARG A 34 -12.05 -0.83 6.98
CA ARG A 34 -13.24 -0.67 6.16
C ARG A 34 -12.96 0.36 5.09
N HIS A 35 -13.40 0.15 3.86
CA HIS A 35 -13.23 1.14 2.81
C HIS A 35 -14.47 1.29 1.94
N ILE A 36 -14.53 2.42 1.24
CA ILE A 36 -15.50 2.69 0.19
C ILE A 36 -14.72 3.02 -1.07
N LEU A 37 -14.99 2.30 -2.15
CA LEU A 37 -14.46 2.59 -3.48
C LEU A 37 -15.58 3.15 -4.36
N LEU A 38 -15.30 4.26 -5.06
CA LEU A 38 -16.09 4.69 -6.21
C LEU A 38 -15.19 4.70 -7.46
N MET A 39 -15.57 3.93 -8.48
CA MET A 39 -14.75 3.68 -9.66
C MET A 39 -14.70 4.88 -10.60
N THR A 40 -13.51 5.14 -11.14
CA THR A 40 -13.29 6.18 -12.15
C THR A 40 -12.83 5.63 -13.49
N GLN A 41 -12.60 4.32 -13.59
CA GLN A 41 -12.19 3.66 -14.82
C GLN A 41 -13.23 3.89 -15.93
N GLY A 42 -12.76 4.28 -17.11
CA GLY A 42 -13.62 4.57 -18.26
C GLY A 42 -14.36 5.92 -18.19
N LYS A 43 -14.11 6.76 -17.17
CA LYS A 43 -14.65 8.12 -17.08
C LYS A 43 -13.64 9.15 -17.59
N ASP A 44 -14.16 10.19 -18.23
CA ASP A 44 -13.41 11.40 -18.55
C ASP A 44 -13.23 12.28 -17.30
N GLU A 45 -12.55 13.42 -17.45
CA GLU A 45 -12.25 14.32 -16.32
C GLU A 45 -13.52 14.88 -15.67
N ALA A 46 -14.56 15.16 -16.45
CA ALA A 46 -15.86 15.60 -15.91
C ALA A 46 -16.49 14.49 -15.06
N GLY A 47 -16.51 13.24 -15.57
CA GLY A 47 -17.02 12.09 -14.84
C GLY A 47 -16.21 11.79 -13.57
N LYS A 48 -14.89 11.95 -13.60
CA LYS A 48 -14.04 11.83 -12.39
C LYS A 48 -14.38 12.89 -11.36
N ALA A 49 -14.56 14.15 -11.77
CA ALA A 49 -14.92 15.24 -10.86
C ALA A 49 -16.25 14.97 -10.14
N ASP A 50 -17.23 14.40 -10.84
CA ASP A 50 -18.52 14.03 -10.23
C ASP A 50 -18.39 12.87 -9.24
N VAL A 51 -17.56 11.87 -9.54
CA VAL A 51 -17.26 10.79 -8.58
C VAL A 51 -16.54 11.36 -7.35
N ARG A 52 -15.62 12.30 -7.53
CA ARG A 52 -14.90 12.94 -6.42
C ARG A 52 -15.86 13.68 -5.50
N LYS A 53 -16.79 14.47 -6.03
CA LYS A 53 -17.82 15.16 -5.24
C LYS A 53 -18.68 14.19 -4.42
N LYS A 54 -19.05 13.05 -5.00
CA LYS A 54 -19.77 11.99 -4.27
C LYS A 54 -18.92 11.43 -3.14
N MET A 55 -17.64 11.18 -3.38
CA MET A 55 -16.72 10.70 -2.34
C MET A 55 -16.51 11.74 -1.23
N GLU A 56 -16.43 13.03 -1.56
CA GLU A 56 -16.35 14.12 -0.58
C GLU A 56 -17.58 14.16 0.33
N GLU A 57 -18.78 13.94 -0.21
CA GLU A 57 -20.00 13.86 0.59
C GLU A 57 -20.03 12.64 1.51
N LEU A 58 -19.61 11.47 1.01
CA LEU A 58 -19.49 10.25 1.84
C LEU A 58 -18.45 10.45 2.96
N LEU A 59 -17.32 11.08 2.66
CA LEU A 59 -16.31 11.40 3.66
C LEU A 59 -16.85 12.35 4.74
N ARG A 60 -17.60 13.38 4.34
CA ARG A 60 -18.22 14.33 5.26
C ARG A 60 -19.21 13.63 6.19
N ARG A 61 -20.07 12.77 5.64
CA ARG A 61 -21.02 11.95 6.41
C ARG A 61 -20.32 11.01 7.39
N ALA A 62 -19.29 10.31 6.92
CA ALA A 62 -18.51 9.40 7.76
C ALA A 62 -17.78 10.14 8.91
N LYS A 63 -17.16 11.30 8.62
CA LYS A 63 -16.53 12.16 9.63
C LYS A 63 -17.54 12.81 10.58
N ALA A 64 -18.81 12.94 10.19
CA ALA A 64 -19.90 13.39 11.05
C ALA A 64 -20.44 12.29 12.00
N GLY A 65 -19.89 11.07 11.93
CA GLY A 65 -20.22 9.97 12.84
C GLY A 65 -21.27 8.99 12.31
N GLU A 66 -21.64 9.07 11.03
CA GLU A 66 -22.48 8.04 10.41
C GLU A 66 -21.74 6.69 10.37
N ASP A 67 -22.48 5.59 10.52
CA ASP A 67 -21.88 4.25 10.55
C ASP A 67 -21.18 3.93 9.21
N PHE A 68 -19.86 3.72 9.29
CA PHE A 68 -19.03 3.51 8.11
C PHE A 68 -19.40 2.20 7.38
N ALA A 69 -19.81 1.16 8.11
CA ALA A 69 -20.14 -0.13 7.50
C ALA A 69 -21.44 -0.04 6.69
N THR A 70 -22.44 0.69 7.19
CA THR A 70 -23.66 1.03 6.46
C THR A 70 -23.32 1.84 5.21
N LEU A 71 -22.55 2.94 5.36
CA LEU A 71 -22.12 3.76 4.22
C LEU A 71 -21.41 2.91 3.15
N ALA A 72 -20.49 2.03 3.56
CA ALA A 72 -19.78 1.14 2.65
C ALA A 72 -20.72 0.15 1.97
N THR A 73 -21.63 -0.50 2.71
CA THR A 73 -22.59 -1.47 2.16
C THR A 73 -23.46 -0.85 1.06
N GLU A 74 -23.92 0.38 1.28
CA GLU A 74 -24.79 1.11 0.36
C GLU A 74 -24.04 1.68 -0.85
N ASN A 75 -22.81 2.17 -0.66
CA ASN A 75 -22.16 3.05 -1.63
C ASN A 75 -20.91 2.45 -2.30
N THR A 76 -20.26 1.44 -1.71
CA THR A 76 -19.04 0.89 -2.32
C THR A 76 -19.37 0.18 -3.64
N GLU A 77 -18.53 0.45 -4.63
CA GLU A 77 -18.50 -0.22 -5.93
C GLU A 77 -17.48 -1.37 -5.94
N ASP A 78 -16.74 -1.57 -4.84
CA ASP A 78 -15.86 -2.73 -4.70
C ASP A 78 -16.67 -4.02 -4.45
N PRO A 79 -16.68 -4.99 -5.38
CA PRO A 79 -17.39 -6.25 -5.19
C PRO A 79 -16.80 -7.12 -4.08
N GLY A 80 -15.50 -6.98 -3.77
CA GLY A 80 -14.79 -7.83 -2.81
C GLY A 80 -15.19 -7.57 -1.35
N SER A 81 -15.66 -6.36 -1.05
CA SER A 81 -15.96 -5.92 0.32
C SER A 81 -17.39 -5.43 0.52
N LYS A 82 -18.21 -5.33 -0.54
CA LYS A 82 -19.58 -4.80 -0.47
C LYS A 82 -20.47 -5.50 0.56
N THR A 83 -20.43 -6.82 0.60
CA THR A 83 -21.25 -7.63 1.53
C THR A 83 -20.72 -7.66 2.95
N SER A 84 -19.47 -7.23 3.17
CA SER A 84 -18.83 -7.18 4.48
C SER A 84 -18.80 -5.76 5.08
N GLY A 85 -19.52 -4.80 4.48
CA GLY A 85 -19.49 -3.39 4.88
C GLY A 85 -18.14 -2.72 4.62
N GLY A 86 -17.50 -3.07 3.50
CA GLY A 86 -16.21 -2.52 3.10
C GLY A 86 -15.01 -3.16 3.80
N LEU A 87 -15.18 -4.26 4.53
CA LEU A 87 -14.13 -4.81 5.39
C LEU A 87 -13.13 -5.67 4.61
N TYR A 88 -11.85 -5.32 4.75
CA TYR A 88 -10.72 -6.21 4.52
C TYR A 88 -9.99 -6.46 5.83
N GLU A 89 -9.80 -7.74 6.16
CA GLU A 89 -9.21 -8.19 7.42
C GLU A 89 -7.77 -8.66 7.22
N ASN A 90 -6.88 -8.21 8.12
CA ASN A 90 -5.52 -8.72 8.30
C ASN A 90 -4.71 -8.85 7.00
N PHE A 91 -4.89 -7.96 6.03
CA PHE A 91 -4.09 -8.02 4.82
C PHE A 91 -2.65 -7.57 5.14
N PRO A 92 -1.64 -8.29 4.63
CA PRO A 92 -0.25 -7.95 4.88
C PRO A 92 0.23 -6.79 3.99
N LYS A 93 1.32 -6.13 4.40
CA LYS A 93 2.02 -5.17 3.53
C LYS A 93 2.46 -5.81 2.21
N GLY A 94 2.44 -5.04 1.14
CA GLY A 94 2.74 -5.43 -0.23
C GLY A 94 1.59 -6.10 -0.99
N HIS A 95 0.41 -6.25 -0.38
CA HIS A 95 -0.74 -6.90 -1.04
C HIS A 95 -1.74 -5.90 -1.65
N MET A 96 -1.72 -4.64 -1.21
CA MET A 96 -2.63 -3.61 -1.72
C MET A 96 -1.88 -2.65 -2.64
N VAL A 97 -2.62 -1.92 -3.48
CA VAL A 97 -2.04 -0.85 -4.29
C VAL A 97 -1.43 0.22 -3.37
N LYS A 98 -0.25 0.71 -3.74
CA LYS A 98 0.58 1.55 -2.87
C LYS A 98 -0.16 2.70 -2.18
N PRO A 99 -0.97 3.53 -2.86
CA PRO A 99 -1.66 4.64 -2.20
C PRO A 99 -2.66 4.18 -1.13
N PHE A 100 -3.35 3.06 -1.35
CA PHE A 100 -4.28 2.49 -0.38
C PHE A 100 -3.55 1.88 0.81
N GLU A 101 -2.47 1.15 0.55
CA GLU A 101 -1.63 0.56 1.59
C GLU A 101 -1.00 1.64 2.48
N ASP A 102 -0.42 2.68 1.87
CA ASP A 102 0.22 3.77 2.59
C ASP A 102 -0.79 4.43 3.55
N ALA A 103 -2.05 4.63 3.13
CA ALA A 103 -3.10 5.14 3.99
C ALA A 103 -3.49 4.15 5.10
N ALA A 104 -3.68 2.86 4.80
CA ALA A 104 -4.06 1.86 5.79
C ALA A 104 -3.03 1.68 6.93
N PHE A 105 -1.74 1.90 6.63
CA PHE A 105 -0.66 1.80 7.61
C PHE A 105 -0.24 3.14 8.22
N SER A 106 -0.74 4.28 7.74
CA SER A 106 -0.43 5.61 8.29
C SER A 106 -1.57 6.21 9.10
N VAL A 107 -2.81 6.09 8.64
CA VAL A 107 -3.99 6.64 9.31
C VAL A 107 -4.16 5.96 10.67
N PRO A 108 -4.31 6.71 11.79
CA PRO A 108 -4.43 6.11 13.12
C PRO A 108 -5.57 5.09 13.21
N VAL A 109 -5.39 4.07 14.05
CA VAL A 109 -6.45 3.08 14.30
C VAL A 109 -7.67 3.79 14.86
N GLY A 110 -8.84 3.52 14.29
CA GLY A 110 -10.11 4.17 14.61
C GLY A 110 -10.45 5.38 13.73
N GLU A 111 -9.47 5.96 13.03
CA GLU A 111 -9.63 7.17 12.22
C GLU A 111 -9.97 6.88 10.76
N ILE A 112 -10.49 7.91 10.08
CA ILE A 112 -10.88 7.89 8.68
C ILE A 112 -9.84 8.68 7.85
N SER A 113 -9.41 8.11 6.74
CA SER A 113 -8.48 8.74 5.79
C SER A 113 -9.11 9.94 5.08
N ASP A 114 -8.28 10.73 4.42
CA ASP A 114 -8.73 11.58 3.32
C ASP A 114 -8.99 10.74 2.05
N ILE A 115 -9.37 11.39 0.96
CA ILE A 115 -9.62 10.73 -0.32
C ILE A 115 -8.30 10.24 -0.91
N ILE A 116 -8.24 8.95 -1.19
CA ILE A 116 -7.09 8.27 -1.79
C ILE A 116 -7.42 7.98 -3.25
N GLU A 117 -6.56 8.42 -4.15
CA GLU A 117 -6.67 8.12 -5.58
C GLU A 117 -5.83 6.89 -5.94
N THR A 118 -6.42 5.99 -6.73
CA THR A 118 -5.76 4.79 -7.25
C THR A 118 -6.17 4.57 -8.70
N GLN A 119 -5.55 3.58 -9.37
CA GLN A 119 -5.96 3.15 -10.72
C GLN A 119 -7.41 2.65 -10.84
N TYR A 120 -8.09 2.35 -9.73
CA TYR A 120 -9.50 1.92 -9.73
C TYR A 120 -10.47 3.10 -9.62
N GLY A 121 -10.08 4.12 -8.86
CA GLY A 121 -10.94 5.22 -8.48
C GLY A 121 -10.56 5.85 -7.16
N TYR A 122 -11.53 6.53 -6.57
CA TYR A 122 -11.39 7.21 -5.30
C TYR A 122 -11.79 6.28 -4.16
N HIS A 123 -11.01 6.34 -3.08
CA HIS A 123 -11.22 5.56 -1.88
C HIS A 123 -11.26 6.46 -0.65
N ILE A 124 -12.03 6.06 0.35
CA ILE A 124 -11.83 6.46 1.74
C ILE A 124 -11.77 5.19 2.57
N LEU A 125 -10.96 5.18 3.62
CA LEU A 125 -10.85 4.03 4.53
C LEU A 125 -10.91 4.45 5.98
N LYS A 126 -11.41 3.56 6.82
CA LYS A 126 -11.34 3.61 8.28
C LYS A 126 -10.45 2.47 8.76
N VAL A 127 -9.41 2.79 9.52
CA VAL A 127 -8.52 1.75 10.06
C VAL A 127 -9.19 1.11 11.27
N VAL A 128 -9.41 -0.20 11.21
CA VAL A 128 -10.08 -0.98 12.26
C VAL A 128 -9.06 -1.53 13.24
N ASP A 129 -7.97 -2.11 12.72
CA ASP A 129 -6.94 -2.75 13.53
C ASP A 129 -5.61 -2.80 12.77
N ARG A 130 -4.50 -2.90 13.50
CA ARG A 130 -3.18 -3.21 12.96
C ARG A 130 -2.46 -4.17 13.89
N LYS A 131 -1.89 -5.23 13.33
CA LYS A 131 -1.19 -6.26 14.09
C LYS A 131 0.30 -6.25 13.78
N LYS A 132 1.10 -6.38 14.83
CA LYS A 132 2.54 -6.57 14.75
C LYS A 132 2.90 -8.05 14.73
N GLU A 133 4.17 -8.34 14.48
CA GLU A 133 4.71 -9.68 14.70
C GLU A 133 4.65 -10.02 16.20
N THR A 134 4.13 -11.20 16.52
CA THR A 134 3.99 -11.67 17.89
C THR A 134 4.95 -12.81 18.21
N ARG A 135 5.48 -13.51 17.20
CA ARG A 135 6.49 -14.53 17.39
C ARG A 135 7.80 -13.88 17.82
N PRO A 136 8.59 -14.48 18.74
CA PRO A 136 9.88 -13.93 19.14
C PRO A 136 10.78 -13.61 17.95
N LEU A 137 11.49 -12.46 18.00
CA LEU A 137 12.42 -12.05 16.92
C LEU A 137 13.39 -13.16 16.53
N ALA A 138 13.87 -13.96 17.49
CA ALA A 138 14.76 -15.08 17.23
C ALA A 138 14.17 -16.13 16.27
N GLU A 139 12.86 -16.37 16.32
CA GLU A 139 12.18 -17.34 15.46
C GLU A 139 11.96 -16.81 14.04
N VAL A 140 11.77 -15.50 13.90
CA VAL A 140 11.44 -14.86 12.61
C VAL A 140 12.62 -14.15 11.96
N LYS A 141 13.77 -14.06 12.63
CA LYS A 141 14.95 -13.32 12.17
C LYS A 141 15.35 -13.73 10.75
N SER A 142 15.51 -15.01 10.49
CA SER A 142 15.91 -15.52 9.17
C SER A 142 14.88 -15.18 8.07
N GLU A 143 13.59 -15.22 8.39
CA GLU A 143 12.52 -14.84 7.45
C GLU A 143 12.58 -13.35 7.12
N LEU A 144 12.71 -12.51 8.15
CA LEU A 144 12.82 -11.05 8.02
C LEU A 144 14.08 -10.65 7.26
N GLU A 145 15.23 -11.27 7.54
CA GLU A 145 16.47 -11.03 6.81
C GLU A 145 16.29 -11.33 5.31
N GLN A 146 15.68 -12.47 4.96
CA GLN A 146 15.43 -12.79 3.57
C GLN A 146 14.45 -11.84 2.90
N GLN A 147 13.38 -11.43 3.59
CA GLN A 147 12.44 -10.43 3.07
C GLN A 147 13.13 -9.08 2.83
N LEU A 148 13.91 -8.60 3.80
CA LEU A 148 14.64 -7.34 3.70
C LEU A 148 15.70 -7.38 2.60
N LEU A 149 16.44 -8.49 2.47
CA LEU A 149 17.39 -8.68 1.37
C LEU A 149 16.69 -8.64 0.02
N ARG A 150 15.55 -9.33 -0.13
CA ARG A 150 14.76 -9.29 -1.37
C ARG A 150 14.28 -7.87 -1.68
N GLY A 151 13.78 -7.15 -0.68
CA GLY A 151 13.36 -5.75 -0.80
C GLY A 151 14.50 -4.82 -1.23
N LYS A 152 15.59 -4.78 -0.46
CA LYS A 152 16.78 -3.93 -0.76
C LYS A 152 17.37 -4.24 -2.14
N ARG A 153 17.38 -5.50 -2.57
CA ARG A 153 17.84 -5.88 -3.93
C ARG A 153 16.90 -5.41 -5.02
N ARG A 154 15.59 -5.48 -4.82
CA ARG A 154 14.59 -4.94 -5.75
C ARG A 154 14.77 -3.43 -5.91
N ASP A 155 14.91 -2.71 -4.80
CA ASP A 155 15.04 -1.26 -4.80
C ASP A 155 16.37 -0.81 -5.43
N LEU A 156 17.44 -1.56 -5.18
CA LEU A 156 18.73 -1.40 -5.85
C LEU A 156 18.62 -1.61 -7.35
N ASN A 157 17.91 -2.65 -7.81
CA ASN A 157 17.69 -2.89 -9.23
C ASN A 157 16.92 -1.77 -9.90
N SER A 158 15.83 -1.29 -9.29
CA SER A 158 15.09 -0.13 -9.78
C SER A 158 16.00 1.10 -9.90
N SER A 159 16.81 1.37 -8.88
CA SER A 159 17.76 2.49 -8.87
C SER A 159 18.85 2.37 -9.94
N ILE A 160 19.38 1.17 -10.18
CA ILE A 160 20.36 0.92 -11.25
C ILE A 160 19.74 1.13 -12.61
N VAL A 161 18.53 0.62 -12.84
CA VAL A 161 17.81 0.80 -14.12
C VAL A 161 17.53 2.29 -14.38
N GLU A 162 17.12 3.05 -13.36
CA GLU A 162 16.93 4.50 -13.49
C GLU A 162 18.24 5.24 -13.82
N LYS A 163 19.33 4.92 -13.12
CA LYS A 163 20.66 5.50 -13.42
C LYS A 163 21.10 5.18 -14.83
N LEU A 164 20.98 3.92 -15.26
CA LEU A 164 21.35 3.50 -16.61
C LEU A 164 20.49 4.18 -17.69
N LYS A 165 19.18 4.36 -17.47
CA LYS A 165 18.32 5.13 -18.38
C LYS A 165 18.81 6.58 -18.53
N LYS A 166 19.18 7.21 -17.41
CA LYS A 166 19.70 8.58 -17.39
C LYS A 166 21.07 8.69 -18.07
N ASP A 167 21.98 7.77 -17.78
CA ASP A 167 23.37 7.79 -18.27
C ASP A 167 23.49 7.38 -19.74
N SER A 168 22.58 6.52 -20.24
CA SER A 168 22.56 6.09 -21.65
C SER A 168 21.85 7.07 -22.60
N GLY A 169 21.25 8.15 -22.08
CA GLY A 169 20.49 9.11 -22.89
C GLY A 169 19.28 8.50 -23.62
N TYR A 170 18.82 7.31 -23.21
CA TYR A 170 17.74 6.59 -23.89
C TYR A 170 16.38 7.28 -23.63
N GLN A 171 15.93 8.08 -24.59
CA GLN A 171 14.53 8.51 -24.68
C GLN A 171 13.74 7.39 -25.35
N ILE A 172 12.81 6.77 -24.62
CA ILE A 172 11.76 5.97 -25.25
C ILE A 172 10.81 6.97 -25.89
N PHE A 173 10.89 7.13 -27.22
CA PHE A 173 9.80 7.73 -27.98
C PHE A 173 8.66 6.72 -27.97
N VAL A 174 7.58 7.06 -27.28
CA VAL A 174 6.29 6.34 -27.35
C VAL A 174 5.56 6.79 -28.60
#